data_AF-A0A150P6X7-F1
#
_entry.id   AF-A0A150P6X7-F1
#
_cell.length_a   1.000
_cell.length_b   1.000
_cell.length_c   1.000
_cell.angle_alpha   90.00
_cell.angle_beta   90.00
_cell.angle_gamma   90.00
#
_symmetry.space_group_name_H-M   'P 1'
#
loop_
_entity.id
_entity.type
_entity.pdbx_description
1 polymer ?
#
loop_
_entity_poly.entity_id
_entity_poly.type
_entity_poly.pdbx_seq_one_letter_code
_entity_poly.pdbx_strand_id
1 'polypeptide(L)'
;MNRPRLVAGALFLAGHLFALGCSAPKPEPEIASSAHQSGYAERYPAELQATATSFSEREDLAKRATGQFQGYPGELKKPDWKVAVEVIEQADAAGKSYDYVERLRVVNGAMEFFNENQEELTRKVSGAAQYVVKQKGCDADVTGATAHALEEGVARQLEEYVRDRNEAHRTIERHRASLGKENAATLERQADAVSFASYTVHIDMVEHKLRLRRMLEEIEAIKASIDEAVAAERAFQASGRRTDEEKKASDERIEELGRSKAMLDSSATQVKEIDATMEERIAAAQKGYREALDRLIATLRKNGGLPEAPPREG
;
A
#
# COMPACT_ATOMS: atom_id res chain seq x y z
N MET A 1 56.83 -48.86 -30.14
CA MET A 1 57.51 -49.34 -28.92
C MET A 1 57.65 -48.17 -27.94
N ASN A 2 57.38 -48.47 -26.66
CA ASN A 2 57.74 -47.72 -25.44
C ASN A 2 57.10 -46.36 -25.13
N ARG A 3 56.11 -46.42 -24.21
CA ARG A 3 55.91 -45.42 -23.14
C ARG A 3 56.98 -45.58 -22.04
N PRO A 4 57.29 -44.49 -21.33
CA PRO A 4 57.24 -44.50 -19.86
C PRO A 4 56.54 -43.22 -19.32
N ARG A 5 55.51 -43.32 -18.47
CA ARG A 5 55.49 -43.33 -16.98
C ARG A 5 55.92 -42.02 -16.28
N LEU A 6 54.89 -41.31 -15.80
CA LEU A 6 54.70 -40.67 -14.48
C LEU A 6 55.90 -40.05 -13.75
N VAL A 7 55.83 -38.73 -13.49
CA VAL A 7 56.30 -38.12 -12.24
C VAL A 7 55.26 -37.10 -11.77
N ALA A 8 54.76 -37.31 -10.55
CA ALA A 8 53.94 -36.38 -9.79
C ALA A 8 54.81 -35.24 -9.24
N GLY A 9 54.29 -34.01 -9.28
CA GLY A 9 54.93 -32.85 -8.66
C GLY A 9 53.88 -31.79 -8.37
N ALA A 10 53.38 -31.79 -7.14
CA ALA A 10 52.54 -30.73 -6.60
C ALA A 10 53.41 -29.47 -6.38
N LEU A 11 53.00 -28.34 -6.95
CA LEU A 11 53.43 -27.02 -6.48
C LEU A 11 52.19 -26.16 -6.26
N PHE A 12 51.99 -25.81 -5.00
CA PHE A 12 51.05 -24.82 -4.52
C PHE A 12 51.33 -23.46 -5.18
N LEU A 13 50.37 -22.93 -5.93
CA LEU A 13 50.25 -21.49 -6.15
C LEU A 13 48.89 -21.05 -5.60
N ALA A 14 48.93 -20.53 -4.37
CA ALA A 14 47.81 -19.85 -3.72
C ALA A 14 47.59 -18.49 -4.41
N GLY A 15 46.90 -18.50 -5.54
CA GLY A 15 46.37 -17.30 -6.18
C GLY A 15 45.14 -16.81 -5.43
N HIS A 16 45.29 -15.73 -4.67
CA HIS A 16 44.18 -14.98 -4.09
C HIS A 16 43.32 -14.41 -5.23
N LEU A 17 42.26 -15.13 -5.58
CA LEU A 17 41.12 -14.59 -6.31
C LEU A 17 40.42 -13.59 -5.36
N PHE A 18 40.86 -12.34 -5.40
CA PHE A 18 40.02 -11.21 -5.03
C PHE A 18 38.83 -11.23 -5.99
N ALA A 19 37.75 -11.89 -5.56
CA ALA A 19 36.43 -11.69 -6.11
C ALA A 19 36.04 -10.23 -5.83
N LEU A 20 36.47 -9.33 -6.70
CA LEU A 20 35.75 -8.08 -6.95
C LEU A 20 34.41 -8.51 -7.54
N GLY A 21 33.46 -8.82 -6.65
CA GLY A 21 32.06 -8.93 -7.01
C GLY A 21 31.63 -7.57 -7.51
N CYS A 22 31.77 -7.36 -8.83
CA CYS A 22 31.10 -6.30 -9.54
C CYS A 22 29.60 -6.47 -9.30
N SER A 23 29.06 -5.76 -8.32
CA SER A 23 27.64 -5.46 -8.25
C SER A 23 27.32 -4.52 -9.41
N ALA A 24 27.26 -5.06 -10.62
CA ALA A 24 26.51 -4.39 -11.67
C ALA A 24 25.10 -4.14 -11.11
N PRO A 25 24.56 -2.92 -11.21
CA PRO A 25 23.16 -2.69 -10.84
C PRO A 25 22.35 -3.73 -11.61
N LYS A 26 21.55 -4.51 -10.88
CA LYS A 26 20.61 -5.44 -11.51
C LYS A 26 19.78 -4.60 -12.48
N PRO A 27 19.55 -5.05 -13.72
CA PRO A 27 18.75 -4.29 -14.67
C PRO A 27 17.41 -3.97 -13.99
N GLU A 28 17.15 -2.68 -13.81
CA GLU A 28 15.87 -2.22 -13.30
C GLU A 28 14.81 -2.52 -14.36
N PRO A 29 13.57 -2.87 -13.97
CA PRO A 29 12.48 -2.98 -14.92
C PRO A 29 12.34 -1.69 -15.73
N GLU A 30 12.47 -1.78 -17.05
CA GLU A 30 12.18 -0.66 -17.95
C GLU A 30 10.65 -0.56 -18.12
N ILE A 31 10.06 0.42 -17.43
CA ILE A 31 8.64 0.76 -17.58
C ILE A 31 8.56 1.98 -18.49
N ALA A 32 8.04 1.82 -19.71
CA ALA A 32 7.83 2.93 -20.62
C ALA A 32 6.69 3.84 -20.11
N SER A 33 6.84 5.15 -20.26
CA SER A 33 5.76 6.09 -19.94
C SER A 33 4.56 5.85 -20.87
N SER A 34 3.37 5.79 -20.27
CA SER A 34 2.10 5.71 -20.98
C SER A 34 1.62 7.08 -21.48
N ALA A 35 2.41 8.15 -21.35
CA ALA A 35 2.01 9.51 -21.73
C ALA A 35 1.42 9.58 -23.14
N HIS A 36 2.02 8.87 -24.10
CA HIS A 36 1.59 8.77 -25.50
C HIS A 36 0.23 8.07 -25.73
N GLN A 37 -0.38 7.49 -24.70
CA GLN A 37 -1.68 6.81 -24.78
C GLN A 37 -2.79 7.79 -24.42
N SER A 38 -3.67 8.11 -25.37
CA SER A 38 -4.73 9.12 -25.19
C SER A 38 -5.63 8.84 -23.97
N GLY A 39 -6.02 7.59 -23.75
CA GLY A 39 -6.84 7.23 -22.59
C GLY A 39 -6.13 7.41 -21.25
N TYR A 40 -4.80 7.27 -21.21
CA TYR A 40 -4.01 7.59 -20.02
C TYR A 40 -3.92 9.10 -19.81
N ALA A 41 -3.65 9.86 -20.88
CA ALA A 41 -3.56 11.31 -20.83
C ALA A 41 -4.89 11.97 -20.44
N GLU A 42 -6.02 11.42 -20.88
CA GLU A 42 -7.38 11.87 -20.55
C GLU A 42 -7.67 11.78 -19.04
N ARG A 43 -7.39 10.63 -18.42
CA ARG A 43 -7.66 10.39 -16.99
C ARG A 43 -6.59 10.94 -16.04
N TYR A 44 -5.44 11.34 -16.58
CA TYR A 44 -4.27 11.80 -15.84
C TYR A 44 -4.56 12.90 -14.80
N PRO A 45 -5.30 13.98 -15.11
CA PRO A 45 -5.52 15.05 -14.14
C PRO A 45 -6.35 14.58 -12.94
N ALA A 46 -7.30 13.66 -13.16
CA ALA A 46 -8.07 13.06 -12.07
C ALA A 46 -7.20 12.15 -11.18
N GLU A 47 -6.33 11.33 -11.78
CA GLU A 47 -5.35 10.52 -11.04
C GLU A 47 -4.36 11.39 -10.24
N LEU A 48 -3.92 12.52 -10.81
CA LEU A 48 -3.03 13.48 -10.15
C LEU A 48 -3.70 14.07 -8.90
N GLN A 49 -4.95 14.51 -9.04
CA GLN A 49 -5.74 15.04 -7.93
C GLN A 49 -6.00 13.99 -6.86
N ALA A 50 -6.40 12.77 -7.26
CA ALA A 50 -6.65 11.67 -6.34
C ALA A 50 -5.38 11.32 -5.55
N THR A 51 -4.22 11.28 -6.21
CA THR A 51 -2.92 11.06 -5.56
C THR A 51 -2.60 12.15 -4.53
N ALA A 52 -2.89 13.41 -4.84
CA ALA A 52 -2.69 14.53 -3.92
C ALA A 52 -3.65 14.52 -2.71
N THR A 53 -4.95 14.28 -2.95
CA THR A 53 -5.96 14.13 -1.89
C THR A 53 -5.60 13.00 -0.95
N SER A 54 -5.27 11.85 -1.54
CA SER A 54 -4.97 10.64 -0.79
C SER A 54 -3.77 10.84 0.15
N PHE A 55 -2.74 11.63 -0.21
CA PHE A 55 -1.65 11.96 0.74
C PHE A 55 -2.16 12.60 2.04
N SER A 56 -3.10 13.55 1.95
CA SER A 56 -3.68 14.19 3.13
C SER A 56 -4.51 13.20 3.96
N GLU A 57 -5.22 12.28 3.32
CA GLU A 57 -5.96 11.22 4.01
C GLU A 57 -5.04 10.28 4.81
N ARG A 58 -3.84 9.95 4.29
CA ARG A 58 -2.85 9.15 5.04
C ARG A 58 -2.32 9.91 6.24
N GLU A 59 -2.10 11.21 6.11
CA GLU A 59 -1.68 12.03 7.25
C GLU A 59 -2.73 11.99 8.37
N ASP A 60 -4.02 12.17 8.02
CA ASP A 60 -5.11 12.11 9.00
C ASP A 60 -5.29 10.70 9.58
N LEU A 61 -5.09 9.66 8.77
CA LEU A 61 -5.09 8.28 9.22
C LEU A 61 -3.95 8.02 10.22
N ALA A 62 -2.73 8.46 9.91
CA ALA A 62 -1.58 8.35 10.79
C ALA A 62 -1.80 9.10 12.11
N LYS A 63 -2.35 10.33 12.06
CA LYS A 63 -2.69 11.12 13.25
C LYS A 63 -3.72 10.40 14.13
N ARG A 64 -4.79 9.89 13.53
CA ARG A 64 -5.84 9.15 14.25
C ARG A 64 -5.31 7.88 14.90
N ALA A 65 -4.59 7.05 14.14
CA ALA A 65 -4.02 5.80 14.64
C ALA A 65 -3.02 6.06 15.79
N THR A 66 -2.09 7.00 15.58
CA THR A 66 -1.10 7.38 16.60
C THR A 66 -1.76 7.97 17.86
N GLY A 67 -2.84 8.74 17.70
CA GLY A 67 -3.59 9.32 18.82
C GLY A 67 -4.23 8.29 19.74
N GLN A 68 -4.46 7.06 19.27
CA GLN A 68 -5.02 5.98 20.09
C GLN A 68 -4.00 5.35 21.05
N PHE A 69 -2.70 5.49 20.79
CA PHE A 69 -1.64 4.81 21.56
C PHE A 69 -1.69 5.15 23.05
N GLN A 70 -2.13 6.35 23.41
CA GLN A 70 -2.27 6.77 24.81
C GLN A 70 -3.29 5.93 25.61
N GLY A 71 -4.30 5.37 24.94
CA GLY A 71 -5.35 4.56 25.56
C GLY A 71 -4.96 3.10 25.75
N TYR A 72 -4.04 2.60 24.93
CA TYR A 72 -3.69 1.17 24.86
C TYR A 72 -3.29 0.54 26.19
N PRO A 73 -2.48 1.18 27.06
CA PRO A 73 -2.13 0.59 28.35
C PRO A 73 -3.34 0.36 29.27
N GLY A 74 -4.37 1.20 29.16
CA GLY A 74 -5.58 1.13 29.99
C GLY A 74 -6.56 0.01 29.55
N GLU A 75 -6.43 -0.48 28.33
CA GLU A 75 -7.25 -1.56 27.79
C GLU A 75 -6.78 -2.95 28.25
N LEU A 76 -5.56 -3.04 28.80
CA LEU A 76 -4.92 -4.28 29.20
C LEU A 76 -5.23 -4.63 30.67
N LYS A 77 -5.73 -5.85 30.90
CA LYS A 77 -6.10 -6.37 32.24
C LYS A 77 -4.94 -7.08 32.91
N LYS A 78 -3.91 -6.30 33.31
CA LYS A 78 -2.68 -6.79 33.98
C LYS A 78 -2.04 -7.98 33.23
N PRO A 79 -1.68 -7.83 31.95
CA PRO A 79 -0.99 -8.86 31.19
C PRO A 79 0.42 -9.10 31.75
N ASP A 80 1.12 -10.08 31.19
CA ASP A 80 2.57 -10.07 31.22
C ASP A 80 3.08 -8.82 30.49
N TRP A 81 3.48 -7.81 31.25
CA TRP A 81 3.91 -6.51 30.72
C TRP A 81 5.18 -6.60 29.87
N LYS A 82 6.04 -7.60 30.10
CA LYS A 82 7.22 -7.82 29.27
C LYS A 82 6.79 -8.27 27.87
N VAL A 83 5.84 -9.20 27.80
CA VAL A 83 5.26 -9.66 26.52
C VAL A 83 4.54 -8.52 25.83
N ALA A 84 3.76 -7.71 26.55
CA ALA A 84 3.08 -6.55 25.96
C ALA A 84 4.07 -5.55 25.31
N VAL A 85 5.20 -5.26 25.98
CA VAL A 85 6.26 -4.39 25.40
C VAL A 85 6.86 -5.02 24.15
N GLU A 86 7.22 -6.30 24.21
CA GLU A 86 7.81 -7.04 23.08
C GLU A 86 6.88 -7.03 21.85
N VAL A 87 5.58 -7.26 22.06
CA VAL A 87 4.57 -7.22 21.00
C VAL A 87 4.51 -5.86 20.31
N ILE A 88 4.50 -4.75 21.07
CA ILE A 88 4.44 -3.40 20.50
C ILE A 88 5.73 -3.05 19.75
N GLU A 89 6.90 -3.43 20.29
CA GLU A 89 8.19 -3.25 19.62
C GLU A 89 8.28 -4.05 18.31
N GLN A 90 7.83 -5.31 18.32
CA GLN A 90 7.77 -6.15 17.12
C GLN A 90 6.76 -5.65 16.09
N ALA A 91 5.63 -5.10 16.52
CA ALA A 91 4.64 -4.51 15.63
C ALA A 91 5.19 -3.28 14.89
N ASP A 92 5.88 -2.38 15.60
CA ASP A 92 6.57 -1.25 14.96
C ASP A 92 7.63 -1.74 13.96
N ALA A 93 8.46 -2.70 14.36
CA ALA A 93 9.48 -3.26 13.47
C ALA A 93 8.85 -3.92 12.22
N ALA A 94 7.73 -4.63 12.39
CA ALA A 94 7.00 -5.27 11.30
C ALA A 94 6.50 -4.25 10.28
N GLY A 95 5.92 -3.13 10.72
CA GLY A 95 5.40 -2.09 9.83
C GLY A 95 6.44 -1.48 8.87
N LYS A 96 7.73 -1.55 9.23
CA LYS A 96 8.86 -1.10 8.40
C LYS A 96 9.54 -2.25 7.64
N SER A 97 9.14 -3.50 7.89
CA SER A 97 9.79 -4.67 7.31
C SER A 97 9.33 -4.90 5.88
N TYR A 98 10.26 -5.36 5.04
CA TYR A 98 9.98 -5.65 3.63
C TYR A 98 8.82 -6.65 3.45
N ASP A 99 8.81 -7.75 4.22
CA ASP A 99 7.80 -8.82 4.09
C ASP A 99 6.39 -8.31 4.42
N TYR A 100 6.25 -7.48 5.45
CA TYR A 100 4.99 -6.84 5.80
C TYR A 100 4.55 -5.82 4.74
N VAL A 101 5.46 -4.97 4.27
CA VAL A 101 5.19 -3.95 3.25
C VAL A 101 4.68 -4.58 1.95
N GLU A 102 5.38 -5.59 1.42
CA GLU A 102 4.95 -6.27 0.20
C GLU A 102 3.60 -6.95 0.38
N ARG A 103 3.37 -7.54 1.56
CA ARG A 103 2.09 -8.15 1.89
C ARG A 103 0.96 -7.13 1.91
N LEU A 104 1.19 -5.97 2.51
CA LEU A 104 0.20 -4.91 2.59
C LEU A 104 -0.09 -4.32 1.22
N ARG A 105 0.89 -4.19 0.33
CA ARG A 105 0.66 -3.78 -1.08
C ARG A 105 -0.27 -4.73 -1.81
N VAL A 106 -0.07 -6.04 -1.68
CA VAL A 106 -0.96 -7.05 -2.27
C VAL A 106 -2.37 -6.92 -1.72
N VAL A 107 -2.51 -6.73 -0.41
CA VAL A 107 -3.80 -6.59 0.25
C VAL A 107 -4.52 -5.29 -0.15
N ASN A 108 -3.80 -4.18 -0.22
CA ASN A 108 -4.35 -2.90 -0.66
C ASN A 108 -4.87 -2.99 -2.10
N GLY A 109 -4.10 -3.60 -3.02
CA GLY A 109 -4.57 -3.80 -4.39
C GLY A 109 -5.79 -4.74 -4.49
N ALA A 110 -5.83 -5.80 -3.67
CA ALA A 110 -6.99 -6.69 -3.61
C ALA A 110 -8.24 -5.99 -3.06
N MET A 111 -8.08 -5.16 -2.02
CA MET A 111 -9.16 -4.34 -1.46
C MET A 111 -9.66 -3.30 -2.46
N GLU A 112 -8.75 -2.62 -3.17
CA GLU A 112 -9.09 -1.64 -4.20
C GLU A 112 -9.94 -2.30 -5.29
N PHE A 113 -9.48 -3.42 -5.85
CA PHE A 113 -10.24 -4.19 -6.82
C PHE A 113 -11.61 -4.63 -6.28
N PHE A 114 -11.66 -5.15 -5.04
CA PHE A 114 -12.92 -5.60 -4.44
C PHE A 114 -13.90 -4.44 -4.29
N ASN A 115 -13.45 -3.29 -3.80
CA ASN A 115 -14.28 -2.10 -3.59
C ASN A 115 -14.82 -1.54 -4.92
N GLU A 116 -13.97 -1.46 -5.95
CA GLU A 116 -14.38 -1.02 -7.30
C GLU A 116 -15.45 -1.94 -7.92
N ASN A 117 -15.44 -3.22 -7.56
CA ASN A 117 -16.32 -4.23 -8.13
C ASN A 117 -17.38 -4.73 -7.13
N GLN A 118 -17.49 -4.09 -5.95
CA GLN A 118 -18.25 -4.62 -4.81
C GLN A 118 -19.72 -4.81 -5.15
N GLU A 119 -20.34 -3.83 -5.80
CA GLU A 119 -21.75 -3.87 -6.18
C GLU A 119 -22.03 -5.04 -7.14
N GLU A 120 -21.20 -5.21 -8.17
CA GLU A 120 -21.39 -6.27 -9.15
C GLU A 120 -21.12 -7.66 -8.57
N LEU A 121 -20.05 -7.80 -7.78
CA LEU A 121 -19.73 -9.04 -7.08
C LEU A 121 -20.85 -9.43 -6.11
N THR A 122 -21.31 -8.48 -5.30
CA THR A 122 -22.42 -8.68 -4.36
C THR A 122 -23.68 -9.07 -5.11
N ARG A 123 -24.06 -8.34 -6.16
CA ARG A 123 -25.25 -8.66 -6.96
C ARG A 123 -25.21 -10.08 -7.53
N LYS A 124 -24.05 -10.52 -8.05
CA LYS A 124 -23.86 -11.86 -8.59
C LYS A 124 -23.95 -12.94 -7.51
N VAL A 125 -23.24 -12.76 -6.39
CA VAL A 125 -23.21 -13.72 -5.27
C VAL A 125 -24.58 -13.82 -4.60
N SER A 126 -25.16 -12.70 -4.20
CA SER A 126 -26.49 -12.63 -3.58
C SER A 126 -27.59 -13.12 -4.51
N GLY A 127 -27.51 -12.80 -5.81
CA GLY A 127 -28.46 -13.29 -6.82
C GLY A 127 -28.42 -14.82 -6.97
N ALA A 128 -27.21 -15.41 -7.00
CA ALA A 128 -27.06 -16.86 -7.06
C ALA A 128 -27.60 -17.56 -5.81
N ALA A 129 -27.32 -17.02 -4.62
CA ALA A 129 -27.83 -17.55 -3.37
C ALA A 129 -29.37 -17.45 -3.30
N GLN A 130 -29.93 -16.29 -3.64
CA GLN A 130 -31.38 -16.07 -3.68
C GLN A 130 -32.08 -17.00 -4.67
N TYR A 131 -31.45 -17.28 -5.82
CA TYR A 131 -31.96 -18.24 -6.80
C TYR A 131 -32.09 -19.65 -6.20
N VAL A 132 -31.05 -20.14 -5.51
CA VAL A 132 -31.08 -21.46 -4.87
C VAL A 132 -32.13 -21.53 -3.76
N VAL A 133 -32.29 -20.47 -2.96
CA VAL A 133 -33.32 -20.38 -1.91
C VAL A 133 -34.72 -20.50 -2.52
N LYS A 134 -35.00 -19.73 -3.57
CA LYS A 134 -36.28 -19.79 -4.31
C LYS A 134 -36.51 -21.16 -4.94
N GLN A 135 -35.48 -21.76 -5.54
CA GLN A 135 -35.58 -23.09 -6.15
C GLN A 135 -35.97 -24.18 -5.14
N LYS A 136 -35.57 -24.03 -3.88
CA LYS A 136 -35.94 -24.93 -2.79
C LYS A 136 -37.30 -24.62 -2.15
N GLY A 137 -38.04 -23.66 -2.69
CA GLY A 137 -39.36 -23.26 -2.18
C GLY A 137 -39.31 -22.49 -0.86
N CYS A 138 -38.16 -21.91 -0.51
CA CYS A 138 -38.02 -21.06 0.67
C CYS A 138 -38.34 -19.60 0.32
N ASP A 139 -39.14 -18.92 1.16
CA ASP A 139 -39.53 -17.51 0.99
C ASP A 139 -38.68 -16.55 1.83
N ALA A 140 -37.39 -16.87 1.98
CA ALA A 140 -36.44 -16.03 2.70
C ALA A 140 -35.66 -15.14 1.72
N ASP A 141 -35.51 -13.87 2.07
CA ASP A 141 -34.53 -12.98 1.42
C ASP A 141 -33.17 -13.14 2.10
N VAL A 142 -32.17 -13.59 1.32
CA VAL A 142 -30.80 -13.81 1.80
C VAL A 142 -29.81 -12.82 1.21
N THR A 143 -30.27 -11.84 0.43
CA THR A 143 -29.39 -10.91 -0.29
C THR A 143 -28.52 -10.09 0.65
N GLY A 144 -29.11 -9.48 1.68
CA GLY A 144 -28.36 -8.72 2.69
C GLY A 144 -27.37 -9.57 3.49
N ALA A 145 -27.77 -10.77 3.91
CA ALA A 145 -26.89 -11.66 4.67
C ALA A 145 -25.69 -12.16 3.84
N THR A 146 -25.90 -12.43 2.55
CA THR A 146 -24.84 -12.88 1.63
C THR A 146 -23.89 -11.75 1.25
N ALA A 147 -24.41 -10.54 1.06
CA ALA A 147 -23.59 -9.34 0.86
C ALA A 147 -22.65 -9.10 2.04
N HIS A 148 -23.22 -9.10 3.26
CA HIS A 148 -22.45 -8.91 4.48
C HIS A 148 -21.39 -10.01 4.68
N ALA A 149 -21.77 -11.28 4.48
CA ALA A 149 -20.84 -12.40 4.63
C ALA A 149 -19.70 -12.37 3.60
N LEU A 150 -19.95 -11.87 2.38
CA LEU A 150 -18.91 -11.69 1.37
C LEU A 150 -17.92 -10.60 1.80
N GLU A 151 -18.43 -9.44 2.20
CA GLU A 151 -17.60 -8.31 2.65
C GLU A 151 -16.75 -8.69 3.88
N GLU A 152 -17.38 -9.24 4.91
CA GLU A 152 -16.69 -9.68 6.12
C GLU A 152 -15.68 -10.80 5.84
N GLY A 153 -16.05 -11.75 4.98
CA GLY A 153 -15.18 -12.86 4.58
C GLY A 153 -13.92 -12.38 3.87
N VAL A 154 -14.06 -11.44 2.92
CA VAL A 154 -12.93 -10.84 2.20
C VAL A 154 -12.06 -10.02 3.15
N ALA A 155 -12.66 -9.13 3.95
CA ALA A 155 -11.93 -8.28 4.89
C ALA A 155 -11.12 -9.10 5.89
N ARG A 156 -11.74 -10.11 6.52
CA ARG A 156 -11.07 -10.98 7.50
C ARG A 156 -9.96 -11.81 6.88
N GLN A 157 -10.17 -12.36 5.68
CA GLN A 157 -9.15 -13.14 5.00
C GLN A 157 -7.92 -12.29 4.67
N LEU A 158 -8.13 -11.04 4.25
CA LEU A 158 -7.06 -10.10 3.94
C LEU A 158 -6.34 -9.62 5.21
N GLU A 159 -7.06 -9.39 6.29
CA GLU A 159 -6.50 -9.08 7.61
C GLU A 159 -5.58 -10.22 8.11
N GLU A 160 -6.08 -11.46 8.13
CA GLU A 160 -5.27 -12.64 8.49
C GLU A 160 -4.02 -12.77 7.59
N TYR A 161 -4.17 -12.50 6.30
CA TYR A 161 -3.07 -12.55 5.33
C TYR A 161 -1.95 -11.52 5.62
N VAL A 162 -2.27 -10.35 6.19
CA VAL A 162 -1.29 -9.37 6.69
C VAL A 162 -0.68 -9.82 8.02
N ARG A 163 -1.51 -10.29 8.96
CA ARG A 163 -1.08 -10.70 10.30
C ARG A 163 0.00 -11.78 10.27
N ASP A 164 -0.07 -12.70 9.30
CA ASP A 164 0.94 -13.75 9.08
C ASP A 164 2.37 -13.21 8.89
N ARG A 165 2.51 -11.95 8.46
CA ARG A 165 3.78 -11.26 8.20
C ARG A 165 4.19 -10.28 9.29
N ASN A 166 3.49 -10.29 10.42
CA ASN A 166 3.81 -9.49 11.59
C ASN A 166 4.22 -10.41 12.75
N GLU A 167 5.51 -10.37 13.13
CA GLU A 167 6.06 -11.24 14.19
C GLU A 167 5.38 -11.05 15.55
N ALA A 168 4.78 -9.87 15.80
CA ALA A 168 4.02 -9.61 17.01
C ALA A 168 2.88 -10.62 17.22
N HIS A 169 2.19 -11.02 16.14
CA HIS A 169 1.11 -12.02 16.21
C HIS A 169 1.64 -13.41 16.58
N ARG A 170 2.86 -13.77 16.14
CA ARG A 170 3.50 -15.03 16.56
C ARG A 170 3.86 -15.00 18.04
N THR A 171 4.33 -13.87 18.55
CA THR A 171 4.63 -13.70 19.97
C THR A 171 3.38 -13.78 20.84
N ILE A 172 2.27 -13.16 20.39
CA ILE A 172 0.98 -13.26 21.07
C ILE A 172 0.51 -14.72 21.11
N GLU A 173 0.57 -15.44 19.99
CA GLU A 173 0.14 -16.84 19.93
C GLU A 173 0.95 -17.73 20.88
N ARG A 174 2.28 -17.56 20.92
CA ARG A 174 3.15 -18.31 21.85
C ARG A 174 2.81 -18.07 23.32
N HIS A 175 2.31 -16.88 23.65
CA HIS A 175 1.97 -16.49 25.03
C HIS A 175 0.45 -16.44 25.29
N ARG A 176 -0.38 -16.97 24.38
CA ARG A 176 -1.84 -16.82 24.46
C ARG A 176 -2.43 -17.34 25.76
N ALA A 177 -1.89 -18.45 26.26
CA ALA A 177 -2.31 -19.05 27.53
C ALA A 177 -2.00 -18.16 28.75
N SER A 178 -0.83 -17.51 28.79
CA SER A 178 -0.44 -16.63 29.91
C SER A 178 -1.08 -15.25 29.82
N LEU A 179 -1.28 -14.73 28.61
CA LEU A 179 -1.98 -13.47 28.37
C LEU A 179 -3.48 -13.58 28.73
N GLY A 180 -4.08 -14.74 28.47
CA GLY A 180 -5.52 -14.93 28.52
C GLY A 180 -6.22 -14.32 27.31
N LYS A 181 -7.43 -14.83 27.01
CA LYS A 181 -8.19 -14.51 25.79
C LYS A 181 -8.35 -13.00 25.55
N GLU A 182 -8.63 -12.24 26.61
CA GLU A 182 -8.92 -10.82 26.50
C GLU A 182 -7.69 -9.96 26.21
N ASN A 183 -6.59 -10.18 26.94
CA ASN A 183 -5.35 -9.44 26.67
C ASN A 183 -4.75 -9.84 25.33
N ALA A 184 -4.83 -11.11 24.94
CA ALA A 184 -4.37 -11.57 23.64
C ALA A 184 -5.13 -10.84 22.50
N ALA A 185 -6.46 -10.84 22.54
CA ALA A 185 -7.28 -10.16 21.53
C ALA A 185 -7.05 -8.62 21.51
N THR A 186 -6.81 -8.01 22.67
CA THR A 186 -6.48 -6.57 22.75
C THR A 186 -5.09 -6.30 22.17
N LEU A 187 -4.09 -7.12 22.47
CA LEU A 187 -2.74 -6.99 21.91
C LEU A 187 -2.70 -7.25 20.40
N GLU A 188 -3.51 -8.16 19.87
CA GLU A 188 -3.65 -8.40 18.43
C GLU A 188 -4.09 -7.12 17.72
N ARG A 189 -5.18 -6.48 18.20
CA ARG A 189 -5.67 -5.20 17.63
C ARG A 189 -4.65 -4.07 17.76
N GLN A 190 -3.98 -3.96 18.91
CA GLN A 190 -2.96 -2.93 19.13
C GLN A 190 -1.75 -3.16 18.22
N ALA A 191 -1.32 -4.42 18.02
CA ALA A 191 -0.23 -4.76 17.11
C ALA A 191 -0.57 -4.44 15.65
N ASP A 192 -1.80 -4.68 15.21
CA ASP A 192 -2.26 -4.29 13.88
C ASP A 192 -2.23 -2.78 13.70
N ALA A 193 -2.77 -2.02 14.66
CA ALA A 193 -2.77 -0.57 14.60
C ALA A 193 -1.36 0.04 14.64
N VAL A 194 -0.45 -0.49 15.48
CA VAL A 194 0.94 -0.02 15.57
C VAL A 194 1.72 -0.32 14.30
N SER A 195 1.60 -1.53 13.75
CA SER A 195 2.28 -1.91 12.51
C SER A 195 1.78 -1.10 11.32
N PHE A 196 0.47 -0.91 11.21
CA PHE A 196 -0.14 -0.10 10.16
C PHE A 196 0.23 1.40 10.28
N ALA A 197 0.24 1.95 11.49
CA ALA A 197 0.68 3.33 11.71
C ALA A 197 2.17 3.52 11.37
N SER A 198 3.03 2.56 11.75
CA SER A 198 4.46 2.56 11.39
C SER A 198 4.65 2.52 9.87
N TYR A 199 3.96 1.59 9.18
CA TYR A 199 3.92 1.52 7.72
C TYR A 199 3.51 2.84 7.08
N THR A 200 2.42 3.44 7.56
CA THR A 200 1.86 4.66 6.96
C THR A 200 2.87 5.81 6.98
N VAL A 201 3.49 6.09 8.13
CA VAL A 201 4.38 7.25 8.28
C VAL A 201 5.78 7.04 7.70
N HIS A 202 6.27 5.79 7.68
CA HIS A 202 7.63 5.49 7.24
C HIS A 202 7.71 5.06 5.77
N ILE A 203 6.65 4.45 5.23
CA ILE A 203 6.65 3.86 3.89
C ILE A 203 5.59 4.56 3.02
N ASP A 204 4.31 4.44 3.37
CA ASP A 204 3.21 4.82 2.48
C ASP A 204 3.22 6.30 2.09
N MET A 205 3.40 7.20 3.07
CA MET A 205 3.48 8.63 2.82
C MET A 205 4.69 9.00 1.95
N VAL A 206 5.82 8.30 2.11
CA VAL A 206 7.04 8.53 1.32
C VAL A 206 6.83 8.06 -0.12
N GLU A 207 6.25 6.89 -0.32
CA GLU A 207 5.92 6.36 -1.65
C GLU A 207 4.94 7.28 -2.39
N HIS A 208 3.93 7.82 -1.69
CA HIS A 208 3.01 8.78 -2.29
C HIS A 208 3.68 10.09 -2.69
N LYS A 209 4.62 10.61 -1.88
CA LYS A 209 5.44 11.77 -2.28
C LYS A 209 6.21 11.47 -3.57
N LEU A 210 6.87 10.31 -3.65
CA LEU A 210 7.65 9.92 -4.83
C LEU A 210 6.77 9.75 -6.07
N ARG A 211 5.59 9.12 -5.93
CA ARG A 211 4.60 8.99 -6.99
C ARG A 211 4.14 10.36 -7.48
N LEU A 212 3.78 11.26 -6.56
CA LEU A 212 3.31 12.60 -6.90
C LEU A 212 4.38 13.40 -7.67
N ARG A 213 5.65 13.34 -7.24
CA ARG A 213 6.76 13.99 -7.94
C ARG A 213 6.97 13.45 -9.35
N ARG A 214 6.94 12.13 -9.52
CA ARG A 214 6.98 11.51 -10.86
C ARG A 214 5.83 12.01 -11.73
N MET A 215 4.62 12.09 -11.17
CA MET A 215 3.49 12.61 -11.92
C MET A 215 3.65 14.10 -12.27
N LEU A 216 4.28 14.90 -11.42
CA LEU A 216 4.59 16.30 -11.76
C LEU A 216 5.60 16.41 -12.92
N GLU A 217 6.57 15.49 -12.99
CA GLU A 217 7.57 15.44 -14.07
C GLU A 217 6.95 15.05 -15.42
N GLU A 218 5.90 14.24 -15.44
CA GLU A 218 5.25 13.78 -16.68
C GLU A 218 4.24 14.78 -17.28
N ILE A 219 3.87 15.86 -16.58
CA ILE A 219 2.80 16.80 -17.01
C ILE A 219 2.98 17.32 -18.43
N GLU A 220 4.18 17.75 -18.81
CA GLU A 220 4.40 18.35 -20.13
C GLU A 220 4.30 17.31 -21.25
N ALA A 221 4.72 16.07 -21.00
CA ALA A 221 4.52 14.96 -21.94
C ALA A 221 3.04 14.61 -22.09
N ILE A 222 2.26 14.68 -21.01
CA ILE A 222 0.81 14.49 -21.04
C ILE A 222 0.13 15.58 -21.86
N LYS A 223 0.49 16.86 -21.68
CA LYS A 223 -0.07 17.96 -22.48
C LYS A 223 0.17 17.77 -23.97
N ALA A 224 1.40 17.40 -24.35
CA ALA A 224 1.74 17.12 -25.73
C ALA A 224 0.91 15.95 -26.29
N SER A 225 0.74 14.89 -25.50
CA SER A 225 -0.03 13.71 -25.90
C SER A 225 -1.53 14.00 -26.04
N ILE A 226 -2.08 14.89 -25.22
CA ILE A 226 -3.46 15.39 -25.39
C ILE A 226 -3.58 16.16 -26.71
N ASP A 227 -2.63 17.05 -27.02
CA ASP A 227 -2.64 17.80 -28.28
C ASP A 227 -2.52 16.91 -29.52
N GLU A 228 -1.64 15.90 -29.45
CA GLU A 228 -1.50 14.88 -30.50
C GLU A 228 -2.79 14.07 -30.68
N ALA A 229 -3.44 13.65 -29.58
CA ALA A 229 -4.69 12.92 -29.63
C ALA A 229 -5.82 13.75 -30.24
N VAL A 230 -5.93 15.04 -29.89
CA VAL A 230 -6.90 15.97 -30.50
C VAL A 230 -6.61 16.14 -32.00
N ALA A 231 -5.35 16.26 -32.40
CA ALA A 231 -4.97 16.34 -33.81
C ALA A 231 -5.32 15.05 -34.58
N ALA A 232 -5.10 13.88 -33.97
CA ALA A 232 -5.44 12.58 -34.54
C ALA A 232 -6.95 12.41 -34.73
N GLU A 233 -7.78 12.82 -33.76
CA GLU A 233 -9.24 12.81 -33.88
C GLU A 233 -9.73 13.75 -34.99
N ARG A 234 -9.18 14.96 -35.09
CA ARG A 234 -9.50 15.88 -36.19
C ARG A 234 -9.13 15.30 -37.56
N ALA A 235 -7.99 14.63 -37.67
CA ALA A 235 -7.58 13.94 -38.89
C ALA A 235 -8.50 12.75 -39.21
N PHE A 236 -8.95 12.01 -38.19
CA PHE A 236 -9.93 10.94 -38.32
C PHE A 236 -11.24 11.47 -38.92
N GLN A 237 -11.77 12.58 -38.40
CA GLN A 237 -12.98 13.24 -38.92
C GLN A 237 -12.82 13.73 -40.36
N ALA A 238 -11.65 14.27 -40.70
CA ALA A 238 -11.34 14.80 -42.03
C ALA A 238 -11.16 13.71 -43.09
N SER A 239 -10.97 12.45 -42.68
CA SER A 239 -10.84 11.34 -43.64
C SER A 239 -12.19 11.07 -44.33
N GLY A 240 -12.20 11.12 -45.67
CA GLY A 240 -13.41 10.97 -46.47
C GLY A 240 -13.96 9.55 -46.44
N ARG A 241 -14.74 9.22 -45.41
CA ARG A 241 -15.66 8.05 -45.29
C ARG A 241 -16.33 7.91 -43.89
N ARG A 242 -16.29 8.92 -43.03
CA ARG A 242 -16.85 8.83 -41.66
C ARG A 242 -18.36 8.99 -41.61
N THR A 243 -19.02 8.14 -40.82
CA THR A 243 -20.45 8.30 -40.49
C THR A 243 -20.66 9.47 -39.53
N ASP A 244 -21.89 9.94 -39.40
CA ASP A 244 -22.23 11.02 -38.47
C ASP A 244 -22.04 10.56 -37.01
N GLU A 245 -22.31 9.30 -36.70
CA GLU A 245 -22.06 8.70 -35.37
C GLU A 245 -20.57 8.64 -35.04
N GLU A 246 -19.72 8.27 -36.00
CA GLU A 246 -18.27 8.23 -35.80
C GLU A 246 -17.70 9.64 -35.55
N LYS A 247 -18.20 10.65 -36.27
CA LYS A 247 -17.81 12.05 -36.06
C LYS A 247 -18.29 12.55 -34.70
N LYS A 248 -19.53 12.27 -34.32
CA LYS A 248 -20.07 12.64 -33.02
C LYS A 248 -19.24 12.04 -31.87
N ALA A 249 -18.92 10.75 -31.94
CA ALA A 249 -18.08 10.11 -30.93
C ALA A 249 -16.65 10.68 -30.90
N SER A 250 -16.14 11.13 -32.05
CA SER A 250 -14.85 11.82 -32.13
C SER A 250 -14.91 13.23 -31.51
N ASP A 251 -15.99 13.97 -31.74
CA ASP A 251 -16.22 15.27 -31.09
C ASP A 251 -16.29 15.13 -29.56
N GLU A 252 -16.98 14.11 -29.05
CA GLU A 252 -17.05 13.80 -27.62
C GLU A 252 -15.65 13.52 -27.02
N ARG A 253 -14.80 12.76 -27.73
CA ARG A 253 -13.40 12.52 -27.30
C ARG A 253 -12.56 13.79 -27.33
N ILE A 254 -12.70 14.64 -28.35
CA ILE A 254 -12.00 15.94 -28.42
C ILE A 254 -12.42 16.85 -27.25
N GLU A 255 -13.72 16.87 -26.92
CA GLU A 255 -14.24 17.66 -25.81
C GLU A 255 -13.69 17.17 -24.46
N GLU A 256 -13.67 15.86 -24.22
CA GLU A 256 -13.10 15.28 -23.00
C GLU A 256 -11.60 15.59 -22.89
N LEU A 257 -10.83 15.36 -23.95
CA LEU A 257 -9.40 15.72 -24.00
C LEU A 257 -9.16 17.21 -23.72
N GLY A 258 -10.01 18.09 -24.27
CA GLY A 258 -9.96 19.53 -24.00
C GLY A 258 -10.23 19.86 -22.52
N ARG A 259 -11.21 19.19 -21.91
CA ARG A 259 -11.50 19.34 -20.47
C ARG A 259 -10.35 18.83 -19.61
N SER A 260 -9.79 17.66 -19.91
CA SER A 260 -8.61 17.12 -19.23
C SER A 260 -7.42 18.07 -19.30
N LYS A 261 -7.14 18.65 -20.48
CA LYS A 261 -6.06 19.62 -20.63
C LYS A 261 -6.28 20.87 -19.76
N ALA A 262 -7.50 21.40 -19.75
CA ALA A 262 -7.84 22.57 -18.95
C ALA A 262 -7.72 22.30 -17.43
N MET A 263 -8.07 21.10 -16.99
CA MET A 263 -7.94 20.68 -15.59
C MET A 263 -6.47 20.43 -15.20
N LEU A 264 -5.64 20.00 -16.13
CA LEU A 264 -4.24 19.63 -15.85
C LEU A 264 -3.42 20.80 -15.29
N ASP A 265 -3.60 22.02 -15.80
CA ASP A 265 -2.83 23.19 -15.32
C ASP A 265 -3.21 23.61 -13.89
N SER A 266 -4.50 23.59 -13.56
CA SER A 266 -4.97 23.92 -12.21
C SER A 266 -4.58 22.83 -11.21
N SER A 267 -4.75 21.55 -11.57
CA SER A 267 -4.28 20.42 -10.75
C SER A 267 -2.77 20.46 -10.55
N ALA A 268 -1.98 20.72 -11.60
CA ALA A 268 -0.53 20.84 -11.50
C ALA A 268 -0.10 21.93 -10.50
N THR A 269 -0.78 23.07 -10.51
CA THR A 269 -0.49 24.18 -9.60
C THR A 269 -0.79 23.79 -8.15
N GLN A 270 -1.99 23.26 -7.90
CA GLN A 270 -2.38 22.80 -6.55
C GLN A 270 -1.45 21.70 -6.02
N VAL A 271 -1.09 20.75 -6.87
CA VAL A 271 -0.22 19.64 -6.49
C VAL A 271 1.21 20.11 -6.17
N LYS A 272 1.74 21.11 -6.89
CA LYS A 272 3.04 21.72 -6.56
C LYS A 272 3.04 22.39 -5.18
N GLU A 273 1.96 23.04 -4.80
CA GLU A 273 1.81 23.64 -3.46
C GLU A 273 1.82 22.55 -2.38
N ILE A 274 1.16 21.41 -2.63
CA ILE A 274 1.17 20.27 -1.73
C ILE A 274 2.59 19.67 -1.63
N ASP A 275 3.26 19.39 -2.75
CA ASP A 275 4.61 18.80 -2.80
C ASP A 275 5.63 19.63 -2.01
N ALA A 276 5.54 20.97 -2.08
CA ALA A 276 6.42 21.89 -1.35
C ALA A 276 6.40 21.68 0.17
N THR A 277 5.31 21.12 0.72
CA THR A 277 5.13 20.91 2.17
C THR A 277 5.18 19.43 2.57
N MET A 278 5.23 18.49 1.61
CA MET A 278 5.13 17.05 1.88
C MET A 278 6.27 16.55 2.77
N GLU A 279 7.50 17.04 2.58
CA GLU A 279 8.65 16.58 3.37
C GLU A 279 8.54 16.97 4.84
N GLU A 280 8.13 18.21 5.11
CA GLU A 280 7.88 18.70 6.47
C GLU A 280 6.73 17.92 7.13
N ARG A 281 5.63 17.70 6.39
CA ARG A 281 4.47 16.93 6.87
C ARG A 281 4.82 15.47 7.19
N ILE A 282 5.64 14.82 6.35
CA ILE A 282 6.16 13.47 6.62
C ILE A 282 7.04 13.47 7.86
N ALA A 283 7.98 14.41 7.97
CA ALA A 283 8.86 14.49 9.14
C ALA A 283 8.07 14.73 10.43
N ALA A 284 7.04 15.58 10.38
CA ALA A 284 6.14 15.83 11.49
C ALA A 284 5.33 14.57 11.88
N ALA A 285 4.78 13.85 10.91
CA ALA A 285 4.05 12.59 11.15
C ALA A 285 4.96 11.53 11.77
N GLN A 286 6.17 11.34 11.24
CA GLN A 286 7.16 10.41 11.78
C GLN A 286 7.59 10.79 13.20
N LYS A 287 7.80 12.07 13.47
CA LYS A 287 8.11 12.56 14.82
C LYS A 287 6.95 12.29 15.79
N GLY A 288 5.72 12.65 15.40
CA GLY A 288 4.53 12.41 16.23
C GLY A 288 4.31 10.93 16.54
N TYR A 289 4.52 10.07 15.55
CA TYR A 289 4.50 8.61 15.72
C TYR A 289 5.54 8.14 16.73
N ARG A 290 6.82 8.50 16.54
CA ARG A 290 7.92 8.10 17.45
C ARG A 290 7.65 8.51 18.88
N GLU A 291 7.28 9.77 19.11
CA GLU A 291 7.00 10.28 20.45
C GLU A 291 5.82 9.55 21.11
N ALA A 292 4.77 9.22 20.36
CA ALA A 292 3.63 8.47 20.88
C ALA A 292 4.00 7.02 21.21
N LEU A 293 4.78 6.36 20.34
CA LEU A 293 5.25 5.00 20.53
C LEU A 293 6.20 4.90 21.74
N ASP A 294 7.09 5.87 21.91
CA ASP A 294 8.01 5.94 23.06
C ASP A 294 7.23 6.13 24.37
N ARG A 295 6.21 7.02 24.38
CA ARG A 295 5.31 7.17 25.53
C ARG A 295 4.53 5.91 25.85
N LEU A 296 4.02 5.21 24.82
CA LEU A 296 3.32 3.95 24.97
C LEU A 296 4.23 2.91 25.65
N ILE A 297 5.43 2.69 25.12
CA ILE A 297 6.37 1.71 25.66
C ILE A 297 6.87 2.08 27.05
N ALA A 298 7.17 3.35 27.31
CA ALA A 298 7.54 3.81 28.64
C ALA A 298 6.43 3.51 29.66
N THR A 299 5.16 3.72 29.28
CA THR A 299 4.00 3.44 30.14
C THR A 299 3.84 1.93 30.39
N LEU A 300 3.97 1.09 29.35
CA LEU A 300 3.91 -0.36 29.51
C LEU A 300 5.03 -0.90 30.40
N ARG A 301 6.26 -0.40 30.23
CA ARG A 301 7.42 -0.76 31.06
C ARG A 301 7.22 -0.34 32.51
N LYS A 302 6.71 0.88 32.75
CA LYS A 302 6.37 1.37 34.08
C LYS A 302 5.33 0.47 34.76
N ASN A 303 4.28 0.07 34.04
CA ASN A 303 3.24 -0.82 34.58
C ASN A 303 3.81 -2.20 34.98
N GLY A 304 4.84 -2.67 34.27
CA GLY A 304 5.55 -3.91 34.55
C GLY A 304 6.71 -3.82 35.54
N GLY A 305 7.06 -2.62 36.03
CA GLY A 305 8.28 -2.43 36.83
C GLY A 305 9.57 -2.75 36.06
N LEU A 306 9.55 -2.63 34.73
CA LEU A 306 10.69 -2.92 33.85
C LEU A 306 11.63 -1.71 33.77
N PRO A 307 12.94 -1.92 33.51
CA PRO A 307 13.88 -0.82 33.28
C PRO A 307 13.43 0.08 32.12
N GLU A 308 13.77 1.37 32.18
CA GLU A 308 13.52 2.31 31.07
C GLU A 308 14.14 1.80 29.76
N ALA A 309 13.48 2.10 28.65
CA ALA A 309 13.99 1.77 27.34
C ALA A 309 15.18 2.68 27.01
N PRO A 310 16.24 2.18 26.33
CA PRO A 310 17.21 3.07 25.72
C PRO A 310 16.54 3.95 24.66
N PRO A 311 17.06 5.16 24.39
CA PRO A 311 16.55 6.01 23.32
C PRO A 311 16.56 5.25 21.99
N ARG A 312 15.49 5.35 21.21
CA ARG A 312 15.47 4.80 19.85
C ARG A 312 16.33 5.65 18.93
N GLU A 313 17.30 5.02 18.24
CA GLU A 313 18.04 5.69 17.17
C GLU A 313 17.10 5.99 16.00
N GLY A 314 17.23 7.19 15.44
CA GLY A 314 16.33 7.76 14.43
C GLY A 314 16.60 7.28 13.01
#